data_AF-A0AAW7QXW8-F1
#
_entry.id   AF-A0AAW7QXW8-F1
#
_cell.length_a   1.000
_cell.length_b   1.000
_cell.length_c   1.000
_cell.angle_alpha   90.00
_cell.angle_beta   90.00
_cell.angle_gamma   90.00
#
_symmetry.space_group_name_H-M   'P 1'
#
loop_
_entity.id
_entity.type
_entity.pdbx_description
1 polymer ?
#
loop_
_entity_poly.entity_id
_entity_poly.type
_entity_poly.pdbx_seq_one_letter_code
_entity_poly.pdbx_strand_id
1 'polypeptide(L)'
;MNNIIEDEIRCKCTKRIAEIFRVDKGSLGDDTDLTKLCEAQSARFWKRNVADKVLDDIRDAAGKESLKLLNSGEFEVRTFADYVRFMQICYEENPRLVQIVIGEV
;
A
#
# COMPACT_ATOMS: atom_id res chain seq x y z
N MET A 1 -1.77 21.18 -10.11
CA MET A 1 -0.76 20.53 -10.96
C MET A 1 -0.67 19.12 -10.44
N ASN A 2 -1.24 18.15 -11.14
CA ASN A 2 -1.08 16.75 -10.75
C ASN A 2 0.39 16.42 -10.91
N ASN A 3 1.03 16.14 -9.78
CA ASN A 3 2.45 15.86 -9.70
C ASN A 3 2.65 14.54 -10.46
N ILE A 4 3.40 14.54 -11.56
CA ILE A 4 3.64 13.33 -12.39
C ILE A 4 4.05 12.15 -11.51
N ILE A 5 4.85 12.42 -10.48
CA ILE A 5 5.30 11.48 -9.46
C ILE A 5 4.13 10.87 -8.66
N GLU A 6 3.12 11.66 -8.28
CA GLU A 6 1.96 11.17 -7.54
C GLU A 6 1.12 10.20 -8.37
N ASP A 7 0.94 10.50 -9.66
CA ASP A 7 0.24 9.63 -10.61
C ASP A 7 1.03 8.35 -10.90
N GLU A 8 2.36 8.43 -10.97
CA GLU A 8 3.24 7.26 -11.11
C GLU A 8 3.19 6.37 -9.86
N ILE A 9 3.35 6.93 -8.66
CA ILE A 9 3.21 6.18 -7.40
C ILE A 9 1.85 5.48 -7.35
N ARG A 10 0.77 6.21 -7.64
CA ARG A 10 -0.58 5.65 -7.67
C ARG A 10 -0.68 4.49 -8.66
N CYS A 11 -0.20 4.64 -9.88
CA CYS A 11 -0.23 3.58 -10.90
C CYS A 11 0.51 2.31 -10.43
N LYS A 12 1.68 2.48 -9.80
CA LYS A 12 2.49 1.38 -9.26
C LYS A 12 1.82 0.72 -8.07
N CYS A 13 1.27 1.50 -7.14
CA CYS A 13 0.45 1.00 -6.03
C CYS A 13 -0.76 0.21 -6.51
N THR A 14 -1.51 0.69 -7.52
CA THR A 14 -2.64 -0.03 -8.11
C THR A 14 -2.19 -1.38 -8.65
N LYS A 15 -1.07 -1.43 -9.37
CA LYS A 15 -0.51 -2.68 -9.88
C LYS A 15 -0.13 -3.63 -8.74
N ARG A 16 0.57 -3.14 -7.70
CA ARG A 16 1.01 -3.94 -6.56
C ARG A 16 -0.17 -4.54 -5.79
N ILE A 17 -1.18 -3.74 -5.47
CA ILE A 17 -2.38 -4.20 -4.75
C ILE A 17 -3.17 -5.18 -5.62
N ALA A 18 -3.37 -4.91 -6.91
CA ALA A 18 -4.02 -5.84 -7.84
C ALA A 18 -3.30 -7.20 -7.88
N GLU A 19 -1.97 -7.23 -7.83
CA GLU A 19 -1.17 -8.46 -7.78
C GLU A 19 -1.30 -9.20 -6.44
N ILE A 20 -1.28 -8.49 -5.30
CA ILE A 20 -1.45 -9.07 -3.97
C ILE A 20 -2.81 -9.76 -3.86
N PHE A 21 -3.87 -9.08 -4.29
CA PHE A 21 -5.24 -9.54 -4.19
C PHE A 21 -5.73 -10.32 -5.41
N ARG A 22 -4.92 -10.45 -6.47
CA ARG A 22 -5.29 -11.11 -7.73
C ARG A 22 -6.63 -10.60 -8.32
N VAL A 23 -6.84 -9.28 -8.24
CA VAL A 23 -8.01 -8.59 -8.78
C VAL A 23 -7.64 -7.77 -10.00
N ASP A 24 -8.63 -7.38 -10.80
CA ASP A 24 -8.40 -6.48 -11.92
C ASP A 24 -8.07 -5.06 -11.43
N LYS A 25 -7.14 -4.37 -12.10
CA LYS A 25 -6.72 -3.01 -11.72
C LYS A 25 -7.88 -2.01 -11.78
N GLY A 26 -8.79 -2.16 -12.76
CA GLY A 26 -9.95 -1.30 -12.92
C GLY A 26 -11.02 -1.50 -11.84
N SER A 27 -10.91 -2.57 -11.04
CA SER A 27 -11.80 -2.80 -9.89
C SER A 27 -11.37 -2.07 -8.61
N LEU A 28 -10.15 -1.53 -8.58
CA LEU A 28 -9.61 -0.78 -7.44
C LEU A 28 -9.96 0.70 -7.56
N GLY A 29 -10.99 1.14 -6.84
CA GLY A 29 -11.28 2.54 -6.60
C GLY A 29 -10.64 3.06 -5.30
N ASP A 30 -10.64 4.37 -5.11
CA ASP A 30 -10.08 5.03 -3.91
C ASP A 30 -10.74 4.53 -2.62
N ASP A 31 -12.06 4.35 -2.62
CA ASP A 31 -12.85 3.87 -1.49
C ASP A 31 -12.80 2.33 -1.31
N THR A 32 -11.95 1.63 -2.06
CA THR A 32 -11.84 0.17 -1.95
C THR A 32 -11.31 -0.18 -0.56
N ASP A 33 -12.15 -0.83 0.24
CA ASP A 33 -11.83 -1.30 1.58
C ASP A 33 -10.90 -2.52 1.50
N LEU A 34 -9.62 -2.31 1.82
CA LEU A 34 -8.60 -3.35 1.80
C LEU A 34 -8.84 -4.39 2.91
N THR A 35 -9.48 -3.99 4.02
CA THR A 35 -9.81 -4.91 5.13
C THR A 35 -10.81 -5.95 4.67
N LYS A 36 -11.88 -5.53 4.00
CA LYS A 36 -12.88 -6.44 3.42
C LYS A 36 -12.28 -7.32 2.33
N LEU A 37 -11.40 -6.75 1.50
CA LEU A 37 -10.70 -7.53 0.48
C LEU A 37 -9.79 -8.61 1.09
N CYS A 38 -9.17 -8.31 2.24
CA CYS A 38 -8.39 -9.28 3.00
C CYS A 38 -9.24 -10.38 3.62
N GLU A 39 -10.40 -10.03 4.20
CA GLU A 39 -11.34 -11.00 4.78
C GLU A 39 -11.84 -11.99 3.73
N ALA A 40 -12.16 -11.50 2.52
CA ALA A 40 -12.59 -12.33 1.39
C ALA A 40 -11.52 -13.32 0.92
N GLN A 41 -10.24 -13.06 1.21
CA GLN A 41 -9.10 -13.88 0.81
C GLN A 41 -8.40 -14.56 2.00
N SER A 42 -9.10 -14.64 3.13
CA SER A 42 -8.62 -15.25 4.37
C SER A 42 -7.88 -16.58 4.10
N ALA A 43 -6.66 -16.64 4.64
CA ALA A 43 -5.69 -17.66 4.28
C ALA A 43 -6.17 -19.08 4.62
N ARG A 44 -5.92 -20.03 3.71
CA ARG A 44 -5.80 -21.44 4.11
C ARG A 44 -4.59 -21.56 5.03
N PHE A 45 -4.74 -22.32 6.12
CA PHE A 45 -3.85 -22.59 7.28
C PHE A 45 -2.30 -22.55 7.10
N TRP A 46 -1.77 -22.48 5.89
CA TRP A 46 -0.34 -22.56 5.56
C TRP A 46 0.16 -21.51 4.55
N LYS A 47 -0.66 -20.53 4.15
CA LYS A 47 -0.24 -19.41 3.29
C LYS A 47 -0.28 -18.10 4.07
N ARG A 48 0.73 -17.24 3.88
CA ARG A 48 0.70 -15.83 4.31
C ARG A 48 -0.58 -15.17 3.81
N ASN A 49 -1.26 -14.42 4.69
CA ASN A 49 -2.46 -13.68 4.32
C ASN A 49 -2.07 -12.52 3.40
N VAL A 50 -2.97 -12.12 2.50
CA VAL A 50 -2.81 -10.91 1.69
C VAL A 50 -2.68 -9.66 2.57
N ALA A 51 -3.33 -9.65 3.74
CA ALA A 51 -3.18 -8.62 4.76
C ALA A 51 -1.72 -8.47 5.23
N ASP A 52 -1.04 -9.59 5.50
CA ASP A 52 0.35 -9.58 5.96
C ASP A 52 1.27 -8.97 4.89
N LYS A 53 0.99 -9.21 3.62
CA LYS A 53 1.78 -8.63 2.51
C LYS A 53 1.61 -7.12 2.40
N VAL A 54 0.38 -6.62 2.56
CA VAL A 54 0.13 -5.17 2.57
C VAL A 54 0.82 -4.52 3.77
N LEU A 55 0.78 -5.16 4.94
CA LEU A 55 1.48 -4.69 6.13
C LEU A 55 3.01 -4.71 5.97
N ASP A 56 3.56 -5.76 5.35
CA ASP A 56 4.99 -5.82 5.02
C ASP A 56 5.38 -4.67 4.06
N ASP A 57 4.61 -4.45 2.98
CA ASP A 57 4.84 -3.34 2.04
C ASP A 57 4.88 -1.97 2.76
N ILE A 58 3.92 -1.73 3.65
CA ILE A 58 3.83 -0.50 4.45
C ILE A 58 5.07 -0.34 5.34
N ARG A 59 5.50 -1.41 6.03
CA ARG A 59 6.64 -1.37 6.95
C ARG A 59 7.96 -1.21 6.22
N ASP A 60 8.12 -1.84 5.07
CA ASP A 60 9.33 -1.78 4.26
C ASP A 60 9.49 -0.41 3.57
N ALA A 61 8.38 0.23 3.21
CA ALA A 61 8.35 1.59 2.67
C ALA A 61 8.57 2.66 3.75
N ALA A 62 8.14 2.40 4.98
CA ALA A 62 8.16 3.37 6.07
C ALA A 62 9.59 3.73 6.50
N GLY A 63 9.88 5.03 6.48
CA GLY A 63 11.02 5.60 7.19
C GLY A 63 10.81 5.62 8.71
N LYS A 64 11.79 6.14 9.45
CA LYS A 64 11.76 6.12 10.92
C LYS A 64 10.60 6.93 11.48
N GLU A 65 10.24 8.04 10.84
CA GLU A 65 9.14 8.90 11.29
C GLU A 65 7.78 8.35 10.83
N SER A 66 7.66 7.92 9.58
CA SER A 66 6.42 7.28 9.07
C SER A 66 6.05 6.01 9.86
N LEU A 67 7.04 5.22 10.28
CA LEU A 67 6.81 4.04 11.12
C LEU A 67 6.30 4.40 12.52
N LYS A 68 6.72 5.54 13.08
CA LYS A 68 6.17 6.03 14.36
C LYS A 68 4.70 6.41 14.25
N LEU A 69 4.30 7.07 13.15
CA LEU A 69 2.91 7.44 12.89
C LEU A 69 2.01 6.19 12.77
N LEU A 70 2.53 5.11 12.17
CA LEU A 70 1.85 3.83 12.13
C LEU A 70 1.72 3.19 13.51
N ASN A 71 2.81 3.16 14.27
CA ASN A 71 2.85 2.51 15.58
C ASN A 71 2.07 3.28 16.66
N SER A 72 1.91 4.60 16.51
CA SER A 72 1.07 5.41 17.40
C SER A 72 -0.44 5.23 17.13
N GLY A 73 -0.81 4.64 16.00
CA GLY A 73 -2.21 4.51 15.56
C GLY A 73 -2.79 5.83 15.02
N GLU A 74 -1.97 6.87 14.85
CA GLU A 74 -2.40 8.14 14.24
C GLU A 74 -2.65 7.99 12.73
N PHE A 75 -2.08 6.95 12.12
CA PHE A 75 -2.29 6.63 10.72
C PHE A 75 -2.72 5.17 10.56
N GLU A 76 -3.87 4.96 9.93
CA GLU A 76 -4.44 3.63 9.67
C GLU A 76 -4.74 3.47 8.18
N VAL A 77 -4.22 2.42 7.56
CA VAL A 77 -4.49 2.10 6.16
C VAL A 77 -5.72 1.19 6.10
N ARG A 78 -6.88 1.76 5.75
CA ARG A 78 -8.13 1.01 5.56
C ARG A 78 -8.51 0.88 4.10
N THR A 79 -8.33 1.96 3.34
CA THR A 79 -8.71 2.04 1.93
C THR A 79 -7.50 2.00 1.01
N PHE A 80 -7.73 1.75 -0.29
CA PHE A 80 -6.69 1.87 -1.31
C PHE A 80 -6.12 3.29 -1.37
N ALA A 81 -6.96 4.33 -1.21
CA ALA A 81 -6.49 5.71 -1.16
C ALA A 81 -5.55 5.96 0.02
N ASP A 82 -5.84 5.41 1.21
CA ASP A 82 -4.96 5.53 2.38
C ASP A 82 -3.60 4.89 2.12
N TYR A 83 -3.58 3.73 1.47
CA TYR A 83 -2.34 3.04 1.08
C TYR A 83 -1.50 3.88 0.12
N VAL A 84 -2.11 4.42 -0.94
CA VAL A 84 -1.42 5.30 -1.90
C VAL A 84 -0.86 6.53 -1.21
N ARG A 85 -1.68 7.18 -0.37
CA ARG A 85 -1.27 8.37 0.38
C ARG A 85 -0.11 8.08 1.33
N PHE A 86 -0.12 6.93 1.99
CA PHE A 86 0.99 6.51 2.83
C PHE A 86 2.28 6.32 2.05
N MET A 87 2.19 5.69 0.87
CA MET A 87 3.34 5.51 -0.02
C MET A 87 3.90 6.84 -0.52
N GLN A 88 3.05 7.83 -0.78
CA GLN A 88 3.49 9.19 -1.12
C GLN A 88 4.26 9.85 0.02
N ILE A 89 3.73 9.78 1.26
CA ILE A 89 4.43 10.30 2.46
C ILE A 89 5.79 9.62 2.63
N CYS A 90 5.83 8.29 2.51
CA CYS A 90 7.07 7.54 2.59
C CYS A 90 8.05 7.88 1.46
N TYR A 91 7.54 8.21 0.27
CA TYR A 91 8.37 8.60 -0.86
C TYR A 91 9.02 9.96 -0.63
N GLU A 92 8.30 10.91 -0.03
CA GLU A 92 8.85 12.20 0.37
C GLU A 92 9.96 12.06 1.43
N GLU A 93 9.81 11.12 2.37
CA GLU A 93 10.82 10.84 3.41
C GLU A 93 12.03 10.08 2.84
N ASN A 94 11.80 9.01 2.07
CA ASN A 94 12.83 8.15 1.51
C ASN A 94 12.37 7.43 0.23
N PRO A 95 12.59 8.03 -0.96
CA PRO A 95 12.16 7.48 -2.25
C PRO A 95 12.67 6.05 -2.50
N ARG A 96 13.88 5.73 -2.03
CA ARG A 96 14.53 4.44 -2.30
C ARG A 96 13.78 3.27 -1.67
N LEU A 97 13.23 3.45 -0.47
CA LEU A 97 12.48 2.39 0.20
C LEU A 97 11.17 2.10 -0.52
N VAL A 98 10.45 3.15 -0.92
CA VAL A 98 9.22 3.00 -1.72
C VAL A 98 9.51 2.33 -3.05
N GLN A 99 10.59 2.71 -3.74
CA GLN A 99 10.99 2.08 -5.00
C GLN A 99 11.30 0.59 -4.87
N ILE A 100 11.80 0.13 -3.72
CA ILE A 100 12.01 -1.31 -3.45
C ILE A 100 10.67 -2.04 -3.33
N VAL A 101 9.65 -1.40 -2.76
CA VAL A 101 8.33 -2.01 -2.50
C VAL A 101 7.45 -2.02 -3.74
N ILE A 102 7.26 -0.88 -4.40
CA ILE A 102 6.31 -0.72 -5.52
C ILE A 102 7.01 -0.67 -6.90
N GLY A 103 8.34 -0.74 -6.93
CA GLY A 103 9.17 -0.64 -8.12
C GLY A 103 9.63 0.79 -8.42
N GLU A 104 10.52 0.94 -9.40
CA GLU A 104 11.02 2.26 -9.84
C GLU A 104 9.86 3.18 -10.20
N VAL A 105 9.88 4.35 -9.54
CA VAL A 105 8.98 5.49 -9.74
C VAL A 105 9.67 6.42 -10.69
#